data_AF-A0A5Q4G9V9-F1
#
_entry.id   AF-A0A5Q4G9V9-F1
#
_cell.length_a   1.000
_cell.length_b   1.000
_cell.length_c   1.000
_cell.angle_alpha   90.00
_cell.angle_beta   90.00
_cell.angle_gamma   90.00
#
_symmetry.space_group_name_H-M   'P 1'
#
loop_
_entity.id
_entity.type
_entity.pdbx_description
1 polymer ?
#
loop_
_entity_poly.entity_id
_entity_poly.type
_entity_poly.pdbx_seq_one_letter_code
_entity_poly.pdbx_strand_id
1 'polypeptide(L)'
;MGLAVPLARRAAALRDLGESARDAHDVAVPAAARGAAIEALRRGETHYTDRPGILPLRERVADDLEQRFGLAVDARAGVVITCGVTEARFVAIQQLLPAADGTVVALAQPERVAGACLVRGVRLVGPHADVAGNVVVYVSGGADPGAREAWLARATEQRWPVLFEVDGPAPHPAAQGLAEQTVTIGGLGHDAGLEAWRVGFLAAPAATAGPLRDFKQALTICTTNLSQWGALGLMEATA
;
A
#
# COMPACT_ATOMS: atom_id res chain seq x y z
N MET A 1 7.56 -3.03 -40.83
CA MET A 1 8.87 -3.56 -40.39
C MET A 1 9.53 -2.50 -39.50
N GLY A 2 9.66 -2.59 -38.18
CA GLY A 2 9.24 -3.55 -37.17
C GLY A 2 9.22 -2.82 -35.83
N LEU A 3 8.18 -3.07 -35.02
CA LEU A 3 7.88 -2.43 -33.73
C LEU A 3 8.85 -2.79 -32.58
N ALA A 4 10.07 -3.20 -32.89
CA ALA A 4 11.07 -3.63 -31.93
C ALA A 4 12.19 -2.58 -31.81
N VAL A 5 11.86 -1.40 -31.27
CA VAL A 5 12.89 -0.69 -30.50
C VAL A 5 12.88 -1.42 -29.15
N PRO A 6 13.95 -2.14 -28.76
CA PRO A 6 13.98 -2.87 -27.50
C PRO A 6 13.54 -1.97 -26.36
N LEU A 7 12.75 -2.49 -25.42
CA LEU A 7 12.26 -1.74 -24.25
C LEU A 7 13.38 -0.91 -23.59
N ALA A 8 14.60 -1.47 -23.56
CA ALA A 8 15.83 -0.84 -23.12
C ALA A 8 16.17 0.52 -23.78
N ARG A 9 15.94 0.69 -25.09
CA ARG A 9 16.20 1.96 -25.79
C ARG A 9 15.12 3.02 -25.53
N ARG A 10 13.89 2.62 -25.21
CA ARG A 10 12.82 3.56 -24.79
C ARG A 10 13.01 3.97 -23.32
N ALA A 11 13.47 3.05 -22.48
CA ALA A 11 13.82 3.32 -21.09
C ALA A 11 14.97 4.33 -20.97
N ALA A 12 15.96 4.29 -21.88
CA ALA A 12 17.08 5.24 -21.90
C ALA A 12 16.68 6.71 -22.16
N ALA A 13 15.47 6.97 -22.67
CA ALA A 13 14.95 8.33 -22.88
C ALA A 13 14.09 8.84 -21.71
N LEU A 14 13.74 7.97 -20.75
CA LEU A 14 13.14 8.42 -19.50
C LEU A 14 14.24 9.10 -18.70
N ARG A 15 13.98 10.32 -18.20
CA ARG A 15 14.89 10.96 -17.24
C ARG A 15 15.12 9.97 -16.11
N ASP A 16 16.39 9.82 -15.74
CA ASP A 16 16.79 9.04 -14.57
C ASP A 16 15.93 9.51 -13.38
N LEU A 17 15.07 8.63 -12.88
CA LEU A 17 14.16 8.94 -11.77
C LEU A 17 14.93 8.96 -10.44
N GLY A 18 16.26 8.85 -10.47
CA GLY A 18 17.09 8.80 -9.29
C GLY A 18 16.83 7.51 -8.53
N GLU A 19 17.09 6.35 -9.15
CA GLU A 19 17.19 5.12 -8.37
C GLU A 19 18.59 5.07 -7.75
N SER A 20 18.68 5.46 -6.48
CA SER A 20 19.88 5.22 -5.67
C SER A 20 20.17 3.71 -5.66
N ALA A 21 21.36 3.35 -6.15
CA ALA A 21 21.85 1.99 -6.06
C ALA A 21 22.16 1.65 -4.59
N ARG A 22 21.19 0.99 -3.93
CA ARG A 22 21.30 0.20 -2.68
C ARG A 22 22.26 0.77 -1.63
N ASP A 23 21.71 1.40 -0.60
CA ASP A 23 22.28 1.18 0.74
C ASP A 23 21.90 -0.24 1.16
N ALA A 24 22.91 -1.04 1.48
CA ALA A 24 22.72 -2.44 1.87
C ALA A 24 21.98 -2.52 3.21
N HIS A 25 20.66 -2.71 3.19
CA HIS A 25 19.99 -3.43 4.27
C HIS A 25 20.26 -4.93 4.09
N ASP A 26 21.46 -5.34 4.48
CA ASP A 26 21.85 -6.75 4.63
C ASP A 26 21.19 -7.36 5.89
N VAL A 27 19.90 -7.06 6.09
CA VAL A 27 19.10 -7.65 7.16
C VAL A 27 18.79 -9.07 6.71
N ALA A 28 19.46 -10.04 7.34
CA ALA A 28 19.20 -11.44 7.06
C ALA A 28 17.71 -11.73 7.26
N VAL A 29 17.06 -12.27 6.22
CA VAL A 29 15.63 -12.67 6.28
C VAL A 29 15.40 -13.51 7.54
N PRO A 30 14.49 -13.13 8.46
CA PRO A 30 14.28 -13.81 9.73
C PRO A 30 14.01 -15.31 9.57
N ALA A 31 14.49 -16.10 10.53
CA ALA A 31 14.35 -17.56 10.50
C ALA A 31 12.88 -18.01 10.44
N ALA A 32 11.98 -17.30 11.13
CA ALA A 32 10.54 -17.54 11.10
C ALA A 32 9.95 -17.38 9.69
N ALA A 33 10.31 -16.28 9.00
CA ALA A 33 9.86 -16.03 7.62
C ALA A 33 10.38 -17.09 6.65
N ARG A 34 11.67 -17.42 6.71
CA ARG A 34 12.27 -18.47 5.86
C ARG A 34 11.64 -19.83 6.14
N GLY A 35 11.47 -20.17 7.42
CA GLY A 35 10.89 -21.44 7.86
C GLY A 35 9.46 -21.62 7.35
N ALA A 36 8.62 -20.60 7.51
CA ALA A 36 7.24 -20.63 7.04
C ALA A 36 7.14 -20.77 5.51
N ALA A 37 7.99 -20.06 4.75
CA ALA A 37 8.03 -20.20 3.29
C ALA A 37 8.51 -21.59 2.83
N ILE A 38 9.54 -22.14 3.48
CA ILE A 38 10.02 -23.50 3.21
C ILE A 38 8.95 -24.54 3.53
N GLU A 39 8.23 -24.37 4.64
CA GLU A 39 7.17 -25.30 5.01
C GLU A 39 5.97 -25.21 4.07
N ALA A 40 5.59 -24.00 3.64
CA ALA A 40 4.58 -23.83 2.59
C ALA A 40 4.98 -24.57 1.29
N LEU A 41 6.24 -24.45 0.87
CA LEU A 41 6.78 -25.21 -0.26
C LEU A 41 6.64 -26.72 -0.07
N ARG A 42 7.00 -27.24 1.11
CA ARG A 42 6.89 -28.68 1.42
C ARG A 42 5.45 -29.18 1.42
N ARG A 43 4.50 -28.36 1.83
CA ARG A 43 3.05 -28.65 1.78
C ARG A 43 2.45 -28.54 0.39
N GLY A 44 3.22 -28.07 -0.60
CA GLY A 44 2.76 -27.94 -1.99
C GLY A 44 2.04 -26.63 -2.30
N GLU A 45 2.20 -25.59 -1.47
CA GLU A 45 1.62 -24.25 -1.66
C GLU A 45 2.31 -23.48 -2.81
N THR A 46 2.22 -24.01 -4.03
CA THR A 46 2.90 -23.51 -5.22
C THR A 46 1.96 -22.93 -6.27
N HIS A 47 0.64 -22.98 -6.01
CA HIS A 47 -0.39 -22.47 -6.91
C HIS A 47 -0.76 -21.01 -6.59
N TYR A 48 -1.61 -20.42 -7.43
CA TYR A 48 -2.23 -19.12 -7.16
C TYR A 48 -2.97 -19.15 -5.83
N THR A 49 -2.83 -18.08 -5.06
CA THR A 49 -3.62 -17.88 -3.83
C THR A 49 -5.02 -17.39 -4.18
N ASP A 50 -5.91 -17.33 -3.18
CA ASP A 50 -7.14 -16.56 -3.34
C ASP A 50 -6.81 -15.14 -3.83
N ARG A 51 -7.69 -14.56 -4.64
CA ARG A 51 -7.44 -13.24 -5.27
C ARG A 51 -7.02 -12.15 -4.26
N PRO A 52 -7.64 -12.03 -3.07
CA PRO A 52 -7.21 -11.06 -2.06
C PRO A 52 -5.93 -11.47 -1.30
N GLY A 53 -5.38 -12.66 -1.51
CA GLY A 53 -4.32 -13.26 -0.70
C GLY A 53 -4.83 -14.33 0.27
N ILE A 54 -3.92 -15.10 0.85
CA ILE A 54 -4.23 -16.19 1.78
C ILE A 54 -4.99 -15.65 3.00
N LEU A 55 -6.05 -16.35 3.40
CA LEU A 55 -6.89 -15.91 4.52
C LEU A 55 -6.12 -15.72 5.83
N PRO A 56 -5.20 -16.62 6.25
CA PRO A 56 -4.49 -16.45 7.52
C PRO A 56 -3.68 -15.15 7.60
N LEU A 57 -3.05 -14.74 6.49
CA LEU A 57 -2.32 -13.46 6.45
C LEU A 57 -3.27 -12.26 6.54
N ARG A 58 -4.44 -12.33 5.90
CA ARG A 58 -5.44 -11.26 5.97
C ARG A 58 -6.03 -11.11 7.37
N GLU A 59 -6.33 -12.23 8.03
CA GLU A 59 -6.76 -12.25 9.44
C GLU A 59 -5.69 -11.61 10.32
N ARG A 60 -4.42 -12.00 10.11
CA ARG A 60 -3.31 -11.44 10.87
C ARG A 60 -3.10 -9.94 10.67
N VAL A 61 -3.32 -9.44 9.45
CA VAL A 61 -3.29 -7.99 9.17
C VAL A 61 -4.45 -7.27 9.85
N ALA A 62 -5.66 -7.83 9.84
CA ALA A 62 -6.80 -7.24 10.54
C ALA A 62 -6.54 -7.16 12.06
N ASP A 63 -5.99 -8.22 12.65
CA ASP A 63 -5.63 -8.24 14.07
C ASP A 63 -4.55 -7.18 14.40
N ASP A 64 -3.52 -7.02 13.56
CA ASP A 64 -2.47 -6.01 13.74
C ASP A 64 -3.06 -4.58 13.71
N LEU A 65 -3.99 -4.31 12.80
CA LEU A 65 -4.66 -3.02 12.68
C LEU A 65 -5.56 -2.73 13.90
N GLU A 66 -6.27 -3.73 14.41
CA GLU A 66 -7.07 -3.60 15.63
C GLU A 66 -6.16 -3.36 16.85
N GLN A 67 -5.08 -4.11 17.01
CA GLN A 67 -4.17 -3.99 18.14
C GLN A 67 -3.43 -2.64 18.17
N ARG A 68 -2.96 -2.17 17.03
CA ARG A 68 -2.15 -0.94 16.94
C ARG A 68 -3.00 0.32 16.91
N PHE A 69 -4.18 0.25 16.32
CA PHE A 69 -4.96 1.44 15.98
C PHE A 69 -6.42 1.39 16.44
N GLY A 70 -6.90 0.27 16.99
CA GLY A 70 -8.33 0.05 17.27
C GLY A 70 -9.18 0.07 15.99
N LEU A 71 -8.59 -0.30 14.86
CA LEU A 71 -9.25 -0.31 13.56
C LEU A 71 -9.80 -1.70 13.23
N ALA A 72 -11.09 -1.90 13.48
CA ALA A 72 -11.77 -3.13 13.15
C ALA A 72 -12.04 -3.20 11.63
N VAL A 73 -11.44 -4.19 10.96
CA VAL A 73 -11.65 -4.46 9.53
C VAL A 73 -12.02 -5.93 9.34
N ASP A 74 -13.01 -6.21 8.49
CA ASP A 74 -13.31 -7.58 8.07
C ASP A 74 -12.15 -8.13 7.21
N ALA A 75 -11.42 -9.12 7.72
CA ALA A 75 -10.33 -9.76 6.99
C ALA A 75 -10.73 -10.35 5.63
N ARG A 76 -11.97 -10.80 5.45
CA ARG A 76 -12.49 -11.43 4.22
C ARG A 76 -12.89 -10.41 3.17
N ALA A 77 -13.54 -9.33 3.59
CA ALA A 77 -14.08 -8.34 2.67
C ALA A 77 -13.21 -7.09 2.53
N GLY A 78 -12.48 -6.71 3.58
CA GLY A 78 -11.80 -5.44 3.74
C GLY A 78 -10.28 -5.47 3.59
N VAL A 79 -9.64 -6.64 3.64
CA VAL A 79 -8.17 -6.78 3.51
C VAL A 79 -7.76 -7.43 2.19
N VAL A 80 -6.80 -6.82 1.51
CA VAL A 80 -6.19 -7.30 0.26
C VAL A 80 -4.68 -7.28 0.40
N ILE A 81 -4.03 -8.41 0.15
CA ILE A 81 -2.57 -8.54 0.11
C ILE A 81 -2.06 -8.05 -1.25
N THR A 82 -1.03 -7.22 -1.22
CA THR A 82 -0.46 -6.56 -2.40
C THR A 82 1.00 -6.94 -2.61
N CYS A 83 1.51 -6.72 -3.82
CA CYS A 83 2.91 -6.86 -4.21
C CYS A 83 3.76 -5.72 -3.60
N GLY A 84 3.80 -5.66 -2.28
CA GLY A 84 4.36 -4.56 -1.51
C GLY A 84 3.46 -3.33 -1.46
N VAL A 85 3.87 -2.34 -0.67
CA VAL A 85 3.14 -1.07 -0.49
C VAL A 85 3.06 -0.24 -1.78
N THR A 86 4.03 -0.37 -2.69
CA THR A 86 4.03 0.33 -3.98
C THR A 86 2.81 -0.03 -4.83
N GLU A 87 2.45 -1.31 -4.90
CA GLU A 87 1.21 -1.73 -5.57
C GLU A 87 -0.02 -1.17 -4.85
N ALA A 88 -0.03 -1.18 -3.51
CA ALA A 88 -1.14 -0.65 -2.73
C ALA A 88 -1.38 0.85 -3.01
N ARG A 89 -0.32 1.68 -3.03
CA ARG A 89 -0.40 3.10 -3.43
C ARG A 89 -0.96 3.26 -4.84
N PHE A 90 -0.43 2.48 -5.79
CA PHE A 90 -0.86 2.54 -7.18
C PHE A 90 -2.34 2.19 -7.32
N VAL A 91 -2.78 1.05 -6.78
CA VAL A 91 -4.18 0.61 -6.80
C VAL A 91 -5.09 1.66 -6.16
N ALA A 92 -4.73 2.18 -4.99
CA ALA A 92 -5.52 3.19 -4.30
C ALA A 92 -5.67 4.48 -5.14
N ILE A 93 -4.58 5.04 -5.66
CA ILE A 93 -4.63 6.28 -6.45
C ILE A 93 -5.42 6.09 -7.74
N GLN A 94 -5.29 4.94 -8.40
CA GLN A 94 -6.03 4.64 -9.62
C GLN A 94 -7.55 4.51 -9.39
N GLN A 95 -7.99 4.14 -8.18
CA GLN A 95 -9.40 3.89 -7.88
C GLN A 95 -10.08 5.03 -7.11
N LEU A 96 -9.33 5.76 -6.28
CA LEU A 96 -9.90 6.80 -5.42
C LEU A 96 -10.17 8.14 -6.13
N LEU A 97 -9.56 8.38 -7.29
CA LEU A 97 -9.68 9.66 -8.02
C LEU A 97 -10.10 9.46 -9.48
N PRO A 98 -10.92 10.36 -10.05
CA PRO A 98 -11.06 10.50 -11.50
C PRO A 98 -9.79 11.06 -12.16
N ALA A 99 -9.57 10.72 -13.44
CA ALA A 99 -8.33 11.04 -14.17
C ALA A 99 -8.24 12.49 -14.70
N ALA A 100 -9.34 13.25 -14.77
CA ALA A 100 -9.37 14.54 -15.46
C ALA A 100 -9.26 15.78 -14.54
N ASP A 101 -9.52 15.60 -13.24
CA ASP A 101 -9.65 16.70 -12.27
C ASP A 101 -9.26 16.31 -10.83
N GLY A 102 -8.72 15.10 -10.64
CA GLY A 102 -8.27 14.64 -9.32
C GLY A 102 -7.01 15.36 -8.83
N THR A 103 -6.93 15.56 -7.51
CA THR A 103 -5.72 16.03 -6.82
C THR A 103 -5.35 15.08 -5.68
N VAL A 104 -4.09 14.66 -5.60
CA VAL A 104 -3.52 14.05 -4.40
C VAL A 104 -2.76 15.13 -3.63
N VAL A 105 -3.12 15.32 -2.36
CA VAL A 105 -2.37 16.15 -1.42
C VAL A 105 -1.48 15.22 -0.61
N ALA A 106 -0.18 15.23 -0.89
CA ALA A 106 0.80 14.47 -0.10
C ALA A 106 1.29 15.33 1.06
N LEU A 107 0.98 14.91 2.29
CA LEU A 107 1.40 15.63 3.49
C LEU A 107 2.91 15.50 3.75
N ALA A 108 3.49 14.39 3.32
CA ALA A 108 4.92 14.15 3.29
C ALA A 108 5.26 13.17 2.16
N GLN A 109 6.55 13.07 1.82
CA GLN A 109 7.10 12.08 0.90
C GLN A 109 6.32 11.95 -0.43
N PRO A 110 6.08 13.05 -1.16
CA PRO A 110 5.32 13.03 -2.42
C PRO A 110 5.91 12.09 -3.47
N GLU A 111 7.22 11.84 -3.44
CA GLU A 111 7.92 10.92 -4.33
C GLU A 111 7.36 9.49 -4.28
N ARG A 112 6.80 9.05 -3.14
CA ARG A 112 6.21 7.71 -2.98
C ARG A 112 4.96 7.48 -3.81
N VAL A 113 4.25 8.56 -4.15
CA VAL A 113 2.97 8.53 -4.90
C VAL A 113 3.06 9.21 -6.27
N ALA A 114 4.16 9.90 -6.57
CA ALA A 114 4.36 10.65 -7.81
C ALA A 114 4.12 9.83 -9.08
N GLY A 115 4.70 8.62 -9.16
CA GLY A 115 4.53 7.75 -10.32
C GLY A 115 3.07 7.33 -10.55
N ALA A 116 2.34 6.99 -9.48
CA ALA A 116 0.93 6.64 -9.56
C ALA A 116 0.06 7.83 -9.97
N CYS A 117 0.35 9.03 -9.43
CA CYS A 117 -0.34 10.25 -9.82
C CYS A 117 -0.13 10.57 -11.31
N LEU A 118 1.10 10.44 -11.79
CA LEU A 118 1.46 10.67 -13.19
C LEU A 118 0.71 9.72 -14.13
N VAL A 119 0.66 8.42 -13.80
CA VAL A 119 -0.06 7.42 -14.60
C VAL A 119 -1.58 7.68 -14.59
N ARG A 120 -2.13 8.13 -13.47
CA ARG A 120 -3.56 8.48 -13.38
C ARG A 120 -3.91 9.76 -14.13
N GLY A 121 -2.93 10.65 -14.34
CA GLY A 121 -3.15 11.99 -14.89
C GLY A 121 -3.67 12.99 -13.86
N VAL A 122 -3.46 12.75 -12.56
CA VAL A 122 -3.93 13.63 -11.47
C VAL A 122 -2.83 14.55 -10.97
N ARG A 123 -3.25 15.69 -10.40
CA ARG A 123 -2.32 16.66 -9.83
C ARG A 123 -1.78 16.15 -8.50
N LEU A 124 -0.46 16.20 -8.31
CA LEU A 124 0.19 15.96 -7.01
C LEU A 124 0.65 17.29 -6.43
N VAL A 125 0.23 17.59 -5.19
CA VAL A 125 0.59 18.82 -4.49
C VAL A 125 1.01 18.54 -3.05
N GLY A 126 1.75 19.49 -2.45
CA GLY A 126 2.11 19.46 -1.02
C GLY A 126 1.04 20.11 -0.11
N PRO A 127 1.27 20.09 1.22
CA PRO A 127 0.28 20.49 2.22
C PRO A 127 -0.03 22.00 2.27
N HIS A 128 0.70 22.83 1.53
CA HIS A 128 0.47 24.28 1.45
C HIS A 128 -0.33 24.70 0.22
N ALA A 129 -0.74 23.76 -0.63
CA ALA A 129 -1.48 24.06 -1.84
C ALA A 129 -2.96 24.35 -1.55
N ASP A 130 -3.53 25.28 -2.30
CA ASP A 130 -4.98 25.45 -2.36
C ASP A 130 -5.60 24.42 -3.31
N VAL A 131 -6.64 23.75 -2.83
CA VAL A 131 -7.28 22.60 -3.50
C VAL A 131 -8.77 22.63 -3.29
N ALA A 132 -9.51 22.13 -4.27
CA ALA A 132 -10.95 21.94 -4.23
C ALA A 132 -11.35 20.77 -5.14
N GLY A 133 -12.58 20.29 -5.03
CA GLY A 133 -13.11 19.22 -5.88
C GLY A 133 -12.67 17.83 -5.43
N ASN A 134 -12.23 17.00 -6.38
CA ASN A 134 -11.87 15.60 -6.16
C ASN A 134 -10.46 15.48 -5.55
N VAL A 135 -10.39 15.31 -4.23
CA VAL A 135 -9.12 15.28 -3.50
C VAL A 135 -8.96 13.96 -2.75
N VAL A 136 -7.76 13.37 -2.81
CA VAL A 136 -7.27 12.35 -1.87
C VAL A 136 -6.21 12.99 -1.01
N VAL A 137 -6.34 12.84 0.32
CA VAL A 137 -5.27 13.22 1.26
C VAL A 137 -4.39 12.00 1.49
N TYR A 138 -3.14 12.06 1.04
CA TYR A 138 -2.14 11.03 1.27
C TYR A 138 -1.32 11.37 2.52
N VAL A 139 -1.38 10.48 3.51
CA VAL A 139 -0.79 10.67 4.83
C VAL A 139 0.25 9.57 5.06
N SER A 140 1.51 9.96 5.21
CA SER A 140 2.60 9.09 5.66
C SER A 140 3.21 9.59 6.97
N GLY A 141 4.01 8.75 7.64
CA GLY A 141 4.54 8.96 8.98
C GLY A 141 5.46 10.17 9.13
N GLY A 142 6.00 10.69 8.02
CA GLY A 142 6.80 11.91 8.00
C GLY A 142 5.99 13.22 7.96
N ALA A 143 4.66 13.16 8.00
CA ALA A 143 3.81 14.35 7.95
C ALA A 143 3.94 15.18 9.24
N ASP A 144 4.06 16.51 9.08
CA ASP A 144 3.99 17.45 10.19
C ASP A 144 2.66 17.25 10.97
N PRO A 145 2.69 17.10 12.31
CA PRO A 145 1.48 16.84 13.08
C PRO A 145 0.39 17.90 12.91
N GLY A 146 0.75 19.18 12.82
CA GLY A 146 -0.21 20.28 12.66
C GLY A 146 -0.83 20.29 11.27
N ALA A 147 -0.03 20.09 10.23
CA ALA A 147 -0.53 19.90 8.86
C ALA A 147 -1.46 18.68 8.78
N ARG A 148 -1.07 17.56 9.39
CA ARG A 148 -1.89 16.33 9.45
C ARG A 148 -3.24 16.59 10.11
N GLU A 149 -3.27 17.22 11.28
CA GLU A 149 -4.52 17.54 11.97
C GLU A 149 -5.43 18.43 11.11
N ALA A 150 -4.89 19.52 10.55
CA ALA A 150 -5.65 20.44 9.71
C ALA A 150 -6.22 19.77 8.44
N TRP A 151 -5.42 18.93 7.77
CA TRP A 151 -5.85 18.25 6.56
C TRP A 151 -6.84 17.11 6.81
N LEU A 152 -6.74 16.40 7.95
CA LEU A 152 -7.72 15.40 8.33
C LEU A 152 -9.06 16.03 8.73
N ALA A 153 -9.05 17.17 9.43
CA ALA A 153 -10.25 17.96 9.70
C ALA A 153 -10.93 18.39 8.38
N ARG A 154 -10.15 18.93 7.44
CA ARG A 154 -10.64 19.32 6.11
C ARG A 154 -11.16 18.11 5.32
N ALA A 155 -10.50 16.96 5.38
CA ALA A 155 -10.95 15.72 4.75
C ALA A 155 -12.29 15.24 5.33
N THR A 156 -12.51 15.43 6.64
CA THR A 156 -13.78 15.13 7.31
C THR A 156 -14.89 16.02 6.75
N GLU A 157 -14.68 17.34 6.75
CA GLU A 157 -15.66 18.33 6.28
C GLU A 157 -16.05 18.13 4.82
N GLN A 158 -15.07 17.88 3.96
CA GLN A 158 -15.26 17.73 2.52
C GLN A 158 -15.57 16.28 2.11
N ARG A 159 -15.58 15.35 3.06
CA ARG A 159 -15.72 13.90 2.83
C ARG A 159 -14.71 13.36 1.82
N TRP A 160 -13.48 13.88 1.87
CA TRP A 160 -12.41 13.44 0.98
C TRP A 160 -11.83 12.09 1.45
N PRO A 161 -11.57 11.15 0.52
CA PRO A 161 -10.85 9.93 0.85
C PRO A 161 -9.46 10.23 1.41
N VAL A 162 -9.04 9.40 2.37
CA VAL A 162 -7.71 9.42 2.98
C VAL A 162 -6.97 8.16 2.55
N LEU A 163 -5.78 8.31 1.98
CA LEU A 163 -4.85 7.21 1.78
C LEU A 163 -3.81 7.27 2.89
N PHE A 164 -3.96 6.41 3.90
CA PHE A 164 -3.09 6.37 5.07
C PHE A 164 -2.06 5.25 4.93
N GLU A 165 -0.79 5.61 5.01
CA GLU A 165 0.29 4.64 5.01
C GLU A 165 0.81 4.36 6.42
N VAL A 166 0.94 3.07 6.72
CA VAL A 166 1.49 2.58 7.98
C VAL A 166 3.00 2.43 7.84
N ASP A 167 3.73 3.51 8.13
CA ASP A 167 5.20 3.60 8.03
C ASP A 167 5.84 4.37 9.19
N GLY A 168 5.13 4.51 10.31
CA GLY A 168 5.62 5.21 11.51
C GLY A 168 4.63 5.17 12.67
N PRO A 169 4.91 5.94 13.75
CA PRO A 169 4.11 5.95 14.97
C PRO A 169 2.88 6.88 14.88
N ALA A 170 2.59 7.46 13.71
CA ALA A 170 1.48 8.38 13.55
C ALA A 170 0.15 7.68 13.91
N PRO A 171 -0.76 8.36 14.63
CA PRO A 171 -2.05 7.76 14.95
C PRO A 171 -2.84 7.48 13.67
N HIS A 172 -3.74 6.51 13.70
CA HIS A 172 -4.58 6.22 12.55
C HIS A 172 -5.67 7.29 12.37
N PRO A 173 -6.04 7.69 11.14
CA PRO A 173 -7.14 8.63 10.90
C PRO A 173 -8.50 8.22 11.51
N ALA A 174 -8.72 6.91 11.71
CA ALA A 174 -9.92 6.39 12.37
C ALA A 174 -10.14 6.95 13.78
N ALA A 175 -9.08 7.33 14.50
CA ALA A 175 -9.21 8.01 15.80
C ALA A 175 -9.93 9.37 15.70
N GLN A 176 -10.06 9.93 14.50
CA GLN A 176 -10.79 11.16 14.20
C GLN A 176 -12.11 10.89 13.45
N GLY A 177 -12.63 9.65 13.49
CA GLY A 177 -13.88 9.27 12.83
C GLY A 177 -13.79 9.05 11.32
N LEU A 178 -12.58 9.00 10.76
CA LEU A 178 -12.34 8.87 9.31
C LEU A 178 -12.26 7.42 8.82
N ALA A 179 -12.58 6.43 9.65
CA ALA A 179 -12.44 5.01 9.30
C ALA A 179 -13.11 4.64 7.97
N GLU A 180 -14.35 5.10 7.75
CA GLU A 180 -15.14 4.78 6.56
C GLU A 180 -14.63 5.40 5.25
N GLN A 181 -13.78 6.43 5.32
CA GLN A 181 -13.19 7.09 4.15
C GLN A 181 -11.68 6.89 4.04
N THR A 182 -11.11 6.03 4.89
CA THR A 182 -9.67 5.75 4.91
C THR A 182 -9.37 4.42 4.23
N VAL A 183 -8.44 4.47 3.27
CA VAL A 183 -7.76 3.29 2.75
C VAL A 183 -6.40 3.23 3.42
N THR A 184 -6.18 2.19 4.20
CA THR A 184 -4.96 1.96 4.95
C THR A 184 -4.05 1.02 4.17
N ILE A 185 -2.79 1.40 4.00
CA ILE A 185 -1.81 0.60 3.25
C ILE A 185 -0.55 0.41 4.08
N GLY A 186 0.19 -0.67 3.83
CA GLY A 186 1.45 -0.91 4.52
C GLY A 186 2.30 -2.02 3.89
N GLY A 187 3.57 -2.05 4.25
CA GLY A 187 4.49 -3.15 3.95
C GLY A 187 4.48 -4.18 5.07
N LEU A 188 4.68 -5.46 4.72
CA LEU A 188 4.80 -6.53 5.71
C LEU A 188 6.26 -7.00 5.77
N GLY A 189 6.93 -6.70 6.89
CA GLY A 189 8.31 -7.10 7.14
C GLY A 189 9.38 -6.30 6.38
N HIS A 190 9.05 -5.14 5.80
CA HIS A 190 10.01 -4.29 5.09
C HIS A 190 11.25 -4.01 5.96
N ASP A 191 11.05 -3.45 7.14
CA ASP A 191 12.13 -3.10 8.08
C ASP A 191 12.76 -4.33 8.78
N ALA A 192 12.25 -5.53 8.50
CA ALA A 192 12.69 -6.80 9.06
C ALA A 192 13.38 -7.70 8.03
N GLY A 193 13.82 -7.16 6.88
CA GLY A 193 14.55 -7.90 5.85
C GLY A 193 13.68 -8.63 4.82
N LEU A 194 12.38 -8.34 4.75
CA LEU A 194 11.47 -8.85 3.70
C LEU A 194 11.24 -7.83 2.56
N GLU A 195 12.09 -6.82 2.41
CA GLU A 195 11.94 -5.77 1.38
C GLU A 195 11.75 -6.33 -0.04
N ALA A 196 12.58 -7.33 -0.39
CA ALA A 196 12.58 -7.99 -1.69
C ALA A 196 11.49 -9.07 -1.82
N TRP A 197 10.77 -9.39 -0.74
CA TRP A 197 9.69 -10.40 -0.74
C TRP A 197 8.39 -9.83 -1.30
N ARG A 198 8.29 -8.50 -1.39
CA ARG A 198 7.21 -7.76 -2.06
C ARG A 198 5.84 -8.13 -1.49
N VAL A 199 5.70 -8.03 -0.17
CA VAL A 199 4.42 -8.27 0.51
C VAL A 199 3.99 -6.99 1.21
N GLY A 200 2.77 -6.56 0.92
CA GLY A 200 2.11 -5.46 1.59
C GLY A 200 0.63 -5.75 1.70
N PHE A 201 -0.11 -4.77 2.17
CA PHE A 201 -1.55 -4.87 2.27
C PHE A 201 -2.23 -3.55 1.94
N LEU A 202 -3.52 -3.68 1.68
CA LEU A 202 -4.52 -2.64 1.62
C LEU A 202 -5.69 -3.09 2.50
N ALA A 203 -6.16 -2.20 3.37
CA ALA A 203 -7.30 -2.40 4.24
C ALA A 203 -8.26 -1.21 4.11
N ALA A 204 -9.54 -1.48 3.93
CA ALA A 204 -10.58 -0.47 3.79
C ALA A 204 -11.96 -1.07 4.15
N PRO A 205 -13.00 -0.24 4.36
CA PRO A 205 -14.37 -0.74 4.43
C PRO A 205 -14.71 -1.59 3.21
N ALA A 206 -15.54 -2.63 3.39
CA ALA A 206 -15.83 -3.62 2.34
C ALA A 206 -16.30 -2.99 1.01
N ALA A 207 -17.11 -1.92 1.09
CA ALA A 207 -17.59 -1.19 -0.08
C ALA A 207 -16.46 -0.55 -0.90
N THR A 208 -15.39 -0.11 -0.23
CA THR A 208 -14.22 0.50 -0.86
C THR A 208 -13.19 -0.55 -1.26
N ALA A 209 -12.99 -1.58 -0.43
CA ALA A 209 -12.03 -2.65 -0.68
C ALA A 209 -12.37 -3.51 -1.92
N GLY A 210 -13.66 -3.70 -2.23
CA GLY A 210 -14.10 -4.47 -3.40
C GLY A 210 -13.53 -3.97 -4.73
N PRO A 211 -13.79 -2.72 -5.14
CA PRO A 211 -13.20 -2.13 -6.35
C PRO A 211 -11.67 -2.14 -6.37
N LEU A 212 -11.03 -1.89 -5.22
CA LEU A 212 -9.57 -1.91 -5.07
C LEU A 212 -9.01 -3.32 -5.35
N ARG A 213 -9.63 -4.35 -4.76
CA ARG A 213 -9.30 -5.75 -5.01
C ARG A 213 -9.45 -6.11 -6.48
N ASP A 214 -10.58 -5.75 -7.08
CA ASP A 214 -10.89 -6.15 -8.45
C ASP A 214 -9.90 -5.50 -9.44
N PHE A 215 -9.53 -4.24 -9.21
CA PHE A 215 -8.47 -3.57 -9.98
C PHE A 215 -7.10 -4.20 -9.76
N LYS A 216 -6.70 -4.46 -8.51
CA LYS A 216 -5.45 -5.17 -8.18
C LYS A 216 -5.36 -6.51 -8.91
N GLN A 217 -6.45 -7.27 -8.93
CA GLN A 217 -6.49 -8.58 -9.58
C GLN A 217 -6.27 -8.48 -11.10
N ALA A 218 -6.79 -7.43 -11.74
CA ALA A 218 -6.56 -7.18 -13.16
C ALA A 218 -5.09 -6.84 -13.48
N LEU A 219 -4.33 -6.33 -12.50
CA LEU A 219 -2.92 -5.96 -12.67
C LEU A 219 -1.96 -7.14 -12.46
N THR A 220 -2.12 -7.88 -11.36
CA THR A 220 -1.12 -8.86 -10.92
C THR A 220 -1.69 -10.23 -10.53
N ILE A 221 -3.00 -10.44 -10.70
CA ILE A 221 -3.73 -11.66 -10.30
C ILE A 221 -3.70 -11.88 -8.79
N CYS A 222 -2.54 -12.22 -8.21
CA CYS A 222 -2.32 -12.35 -6.78
C CYS A 222 -0.84 -12.09 -6.42
N THR A 223 -0.57 -11.75 -5.17
CA THR A 223 0.79 -11.64 -4.64
C THR A 223 1.46 -13.02 -4.53
N THR A 224 2.78 -13.10 -4.68
CA THR A 224 3.55 -14.35 -4.60
C THR A 224 3.20 -15.18 -3.36
N ASN A 225 2.74 -16.42 -3.57
CA ASN A 225 2.23 -17.31 -2.52
C ASN A 225 3.24 -17.48 -1.37
N LEU A 226 4.47 -17.89 -1.69
CA LEU A 226 5.52 -18.12 -0.69
C LEU A 226 5.89 -16.88 0.11
N SER A 227 5.81 -15.70 -0.53
CA SER A 227 6.07 -14.46 0.17
C SER A 227 5.01 -14.18 1.23
N GLN A 228 3.74 -14.49 0.95
CA GLN A 228 2.64 -14.34 1.91
C GLN A 228 2.84 -15.24 3.13
N TRP A 229 3.21 -16.51 2.93
CA TRP A 229 3.54 -17.41 4.05
C TRP A 229 4.76 -16.96 4.84
N GLY A 230 5.79 -16.44 4.18
CA GLY A 230 6.94 -15.87 4.87
C GLY A 230 6.59 -14.65 5.73
N ALA A 231 5.74 -13.75 5.20
CA ALA A 231 5.24 -12.60 5.95
C ALA A 231 4.37 -13.04 7.14
N LEU A 232 3.51 -14.05 6.98
CA LEU A 232 2.71 -14.60 8.06
C LEU A 232 3.59 -15.15 9.18
N GLY A 233 4.58 -15.99 8.85
CA GLY A 233 5.49 -16.56 9.84
C GLY A 233 6.31 -15.51 10.58
N LEU A 234 6.67 -14.40 9.92
CA LEU A 234 7.28 -13.26 10.58
C LEU A 234 6.32 -12.60 11.59
N MET A 235 5.11 -12.26 11.15
CA MET A 235 4.12 -11.59 12.01
C MET A 235 3.77 -12.44 13.23
N GLU A 236 3.61 -13.76 13.06
CA GLU A 236 3.35 -14.69 14.15
C GLU A 236 4.49 -14.75 15.17
N ALA A 237 5.74 -14.61 14.74
CA ALA A 237 6.90 -14.61 15.62
C ALA A 237 7.10 -13.29 16.39
N THR A 238 6.49 -12.20 15.93
CA THR A 238 6.58 -10.87 16.55
C THR A 238 5.28 -10.44 17.25
N ALA A 239 4.34 -11.37 17.42
CA ALA A 239 3.04 -11.20 18.06
C ALA A 239 3.12 -11.02 19.58
#